data_AF-A0A3N5HA06-F1
#
_entry.id   AF-A0A3N5HA06-F1
#
_cell.length_a   1.000
_cell.length_b   1.000
_cell.length_c   1.000
_cell.angle_alpha   90.00
_cell.angle_beta   90.00
_cell.angle_gamma   90.00
#
_symmetry.space_group_name_H-M   'P 1'
#
loop_
_entity.id
_entity.type
_entity.pdbx_description
1 polymer ?
#
loop_
_entity_poly.entity_id
_entity_poly.type
_entity_poly.pdbx_seq_one_letter_code
_entity_poly.pdbx_strand_id
1 'polypeptide(L)'
;MANIALIESPTYISRPAGSDLSTKQYFFMDITSGKLTLAGSGTRVAGVLCDDPAAEDRPGQLQIAGVAKVLAGGTITSGAGVASDAAGKAVAATGSAFVVGICVSLGTVASGEYAAVLLTPSGAVGQAGDVETIADAGALNPGILTTFLSVTGTVAYTLADGSYVGQRKRIECTVAASIPAGTVTLNDAATGEPTAWVFNAVGQMLELMWMTGGWKLMTVREAGTDTPAAASTLNLLVRTHIIAIDGTDDWILPSGEVPGETQSFIVSTADNIPAGTISGLFYDEDGSADGVDLVMNAIADLATVQWDGLRWVPIQLTSVTVS
;
A
#
# COMPACT_ATOMS: atom_id res chain seq x y z
N MET A 1 -7.21 -40.42 18.93
CA MET A 1 -7.54 -39.15 18.26
C MET A 1 -8.25 -39.50 16.97
N ALA A 2 -9.49 -39.01 16.78
CA ALA A 2 -10.28 -39.33 15.60
C ALA A 2 -9.67 -38.65 14.37
N ASN A 3 -9.24 -39.44 13.40
CA ASN A 3 -8.79 -38.96 12.10
C ASN A 3 -10.04 -38.46 11.37
N ILE A 4 -10.21 -37.13 11.26
CA ILE A 4 -11.21 -36.57 10.35
C ILE A 4 -10.74 -36.96 8.94
N ALA A 5 -11.36 -37.98 8.35
CA ALA A 5 -11.17 -38.30 6.95
C ALA A 5 -11.77 -37.14 6.14
N LEU A 6 -10.92 -36.32 5.54
CA LEU A 6 -11.35 -35.39 4.50
C LEU A 6 -12.07 -36.20 3.42
N ILE A 7 -13.36 -35.92 3.22
CA ILE A 7 -14.10 -36.44 2.07
C ILE A 7 -13.74 -35.54 0.89
N GLU A 8 -12.75 -35.98 0.11
CA GLU A 8 -12.26 -35.23 -1.05
C GLU A 8 -13.02 -35.69 -2.31
N SER A 9 -13.57 -34.73 -3.07
CA SER A 9 -14.14 -34.98 -4.41
C SER A 9 -13.23 -34.35 -5.47
N PRO A 10 -12.11 -35.01 -5.85
CA PRO A 10 -11.23 -34.49 -6.87
C PRO A 10 -11.88 -34.61 -8.26
N THR A 11 -11.79 -33.54 -9.05
CA THR A 11 -12.24 -33.52 -10.45
C THR A 11 -11.02 -33.60 -11.36
N TYR A 12 -11.03 -34.54 -12.29
CA TYR A 12 -9.94 -34.75 -13.25
C TYR A 12 -10.40 -34.48 -14.68
N ILE A 13 -9.51 -33.92 -15.49
CA ILE A 13 -9.66 -33.83 -16.95
C ILE A 13 -8.45 -34.47 -17.63
N SER A 14 -8.65 -35.05 -18.82
CA SER A 14 -7.58 -35.62 -19.64
C SER A 14 -7.25 -34.65 -20.78
N ARG A 15 -5.97 -34.33 -20.96
CA ARG A 15 -5.46 -33.51 -22.06
C ARG A 15 -4.11 -34.04 -22.58
N PRO A 16 -3.79 -33.89 -23.88
CA PRO A 16 -2.51 -34.32 -24.42
C PRO A 16 -1.35 -33.49 -23.84
N ALA A 17 -0.22 -34.12 -23.56
CA ALA A 17 1.01 -33.45 -23.15
C ALA A 17 1.64 -32.67 -24.31
N GLY A 18 2.16 -31.46 -24.05
CA GLY A 18 2.87 -30.64 -25.03
C GLY A 18 4.35 -31.01 -25.21
N SER A 19 4.89 -31.86 -24.34
CA SER A 19 6.29 -32.31 -24.35
C SER A 19 6.46 -33.56 -23.46
N ASP A 20 7.70 -34.03 -23.25
CA ASP A 20 8.00 -35.03 -22.24
C ASP A 20 7.85 -34.43 -20.82
N LEU A 21 6.86 -34.94 -20.08
CA LEU A 21 6.55 -34.55 -18.70
C LEU A 21 6.78 -35.69 -17.71
N SER A 22 7.52 -36.73 -18.08
CA SER A 22 7.83 -37.90 -17.22
C SER A 22 8.45 -37.54 -15.87
N THR A 23 9.08 -36.37 -15.76
CA THR A 23 9.72 -35.88 -14.53
C THR A 23 8.89 -34.80 -13.81
N LYS A 24 7.67 -34.50 -14.26
CA LYS A 24 6.86 -33.35 -13.85
C LYS A 24 5.55 -33.73 -13.15
N GLN A 25 5.46 -34.96 -12.65
CA GLN A 25 4.33 -35.39 -11.82
C GLN A 25 4.23 -34.49 -10.57
N TYR A 26 3.02 -34.03 -10.23
CA TYR A 26 2.72 -33.10 -9.13
C TYR A 26 3.21 -31.66 -9.33
N PHE A 27 3.44 -31.24 -10.57
CA PHE A 27 3.70 -29.85 -10.92
C PHE A 27 2.41 -29.18 -11.42
N PHE A 28 2.37 -27.85 -11.29
CA PHE A 28 1.34 -27.01 -11.86
C PHE A 28 1.48 -26.92 -13.38
N MET A 29 0.36 -27.12 -14.06
CA MET A 29 0.27 -27.07 -15.52
C MET A 29 -0.63 -25.94 -15.98
N ASP A 30 -0.31 -25.40 -17.15
CA ASP A 30 -1.18 -24.56 -17.95
C ASP A 30 -1.66 -25.33 -19.20
N ILE A 31 -2.65 -24.78 -19.90
CA ILE A 31 -3.16 -25.32 -21.15
C ILE A 31 -2.86 -24.31 -22.27
N THR A 32 -1.81 -24.58 -23.04
CA THR A 32 -1.44 -23.78 -24.21
C THR A 32 -1.78 -24.53 -25.49
N SER A 33 -2.51 -23.90 -26.41
CA SER A 33 -2.93 -24.51 -27.68
C SER A 33 -3.63 -25.88 -27.52
N GLY A 34 -4.32 -26.09 -26.40
CA GLY A 34 -5.04 -27.32 -26.09
C GLY A 34 -4.19 -28.47 -25.53
N LYS A 35 -2.88 -28.27 -25.32
CA LYS A 35 -1.95 -29.24 -24.72
C LYS A 35 -1.49 -28.80 -23.32
N LEU A 36 -1.06 -29.75 -22.49
CA LEU A 36 -0.50 -29.49 -21.17
C LEU A 36 0.92 -28.97 -21.27
N THR A 37 1.20 -27.83 -20.64
CA THR A 37 2.51 -27.19 -20.54
C THR A 37 2.79 -26.81 -19.09
N LEU A 38 4.06 -26.58 -18.72
CA LEU A 38 4.40 -26.12 -17.38
C LEU A 38 3.85 -24.71 -17.14
N ALA A 39 3.27 -24.48 -15.96
CA ALA A 39 2.88 -23.14 -15.55
C ALA A 39 4.10 -22.23 -15.33
N GLY A 40 3.96 -20.96 -15.70
CA GLY A 40 4.97 -19.93 -15.43
C GLY A 40 4.91 -19.41 -14.00
N SER A 41 5.88 -18.57 -13.63
CA SER A 41 5.93 -17.96 -12.30
C SER A 41 4.73 -17.03 -12.09
N GLY A 42 3.94 -17.30 -11.06
CA GLY A 42 2.80 -16.48 -10.65
C GLY A 42 1.69 -16.35 -11.68
N THR A 43 1.66 -17.20 -12.72
CA THR A 43 0.63 -17.17 -13.77
C THR A 43 -0.63 -17.90 -13.34
N ARG A 44 -1.69 -17.79 -14.15
CA ARG A 44 -2.84 -18.69 -14.02
C ARG A 44 -2.39 -20.14 -14.23
N VAL A 45 -3.04 -21.04 -13.51
CA VAL A 45 -2.77 -22.48 -13.52
C VAL A 45 -4.06 -23.20 -13.83
N ALA A 46 -4.02 -24.12 -14.79
CA ALA A 46 -5.17 -24.93 -15.16
C ALA A 46 -5.42 -26.08 -14.18
N GLY A 47 -4.37 -26.61 -13.55
CA GLY A 47 -4.47 -27.67 -12.54
C GLY A 47 -3.12 -28.31 -12.19
N VAL A 48 -3.16 -29.48 -11.57
CA VAL A 48 -1.99 -30.26 -11.15
C VAL A 48 -1.90 -31.57 -11.91
N LEU A 49 -0.73 -31.88 -12.46
CA LEU A 49 -0.49 -33.14 -13.18
C LEU A 49 -0.40 -34.32 -12.21
N CYS A 50 -1.20 -35.36 -12.45
CA CYS A 50 -1.27 -36.55 -11.59
C CYS A 50 -0.47 -37.75 -12.11
N ASP A 51 -0.16 -37.76 -13.41
CA ASP A 51 0.56 -38.84 -14.10
C ASP A 51 1.90 -38.36 -14.71
N ASP A 52 2.55 -39.24 -15.46
CA ASP A 52 3.90 -39.10 -16.01
C ASP A 52 3.94 -39.34 -17.54
N PRO A 53 3.26 -38.51 -18.36
CA PRO A 53 3.27 -38.69 -19.81
C PRO A 53 4.68 -38.46 -20.37
N ALA A 54 5.32 -39.55 -20.80
CA ALA A 54 6.73 -39.58 -21.22
C ALA A 54 6.99 -39.11 -22.67
N ALA A 55 6.02 -38.48 -23.33
CA ALA A 55 6.15 -37.93 -24.69
C ALA A 55 5.00 -36.96 -25.00
N GLU A 56 5.21 -36.12 -26.01
CA GLU A 56 4.16 -35.29 -26.60
C GLU A 56 2.96 -36.15 -27.06
N ASP A 57 1.75 -35.58 -26.99
CA ASP A 57 0.48 -36.18 -27.38
C ASP A 57 0.04 -37.43 -26.59
N ARG A 58 0.83 -37.83 -25.58
CA ARG A 58 0.36 -38.78 -24.56
C ARG A 58 -0.74 -38.12 -23.73
N PRO A 59 -1.82 -38.86 -23.37
CA PRO A 59 -2.82 -38.34 -22.44
C PRO A 59 -2.17 -38.09 -21.07
N GLY A 60 -2.36 -36.89 -20.54
CA GLY A 60 -2.02 -36.50 -19.17
C GLY A 60 -3.27 -36.22 -18.36
N GLN A 61 -3.30 -36.67 -17.12
CA GLN A 61 -4.39 -36.49 -16.17
C GLN A 61 -4.15 -35.25 -15.31
N LEU A 62 -5.02 -34.25 -15.46
CA LEU A 62 -4.96 -32.98 -14.75
C LEU A 62 -6.06 -32.90 -13.69
N GLN A 63 -5.68 -32.71 -12.43
CA GLN A 63 -6.61 -32.41 -11.33
C GLN A 63 -6.94 -30.91 -11.32
N ILE A 64 -8.23 -30.58 -11.38
CA ILE A 64 -8.71 -29.18 -11.50
C ILE A 64 -9.53 -28.72 -10.28
N ALA A 65 -9.88 -29.62 -9.37
CA ALA A 65 -10.62 -29.30 -8.15
C ALA A 65 -10.28 -30.27 -7.01
N GLY A 66 -10.58 -29.85 -5.78
CA GLY A 66 -10.29 -30.61 -4.57
C GLY A 66 -8.88 -30.38 -4.05
N VAL A 67 -8.43 -31.24 -3.13
CA VAL A 67 -7.09 -31.17 -2.57
C VAL A 67 -6.13 -31.93 -3.49
N ALA A 68 -5.12 -31.23 -4.02
CA ALA A 68 -4.11 -31.79 -4.89
C ALA A 68 -2.77 -31.90 -4.16
N LYS A 69 -2.01 -32.95 -4.49
CA LYS A 69 -0.63 -33.11 -4.04
C LYS A 69 0.29 -32.35 -5.01
N VAL A 70 1.08 -31.40 -4.51
CA VAL A 70 1.98 -30.58 -5.31
C VAL A 70 3.39 -30.61 -4.76
N LEU A 71 4.39 -30.53 -5.63
CA LEU A 71 5.79 -30.40 -5.23
C LEU A 71 6.11 -28.95 -4.84
N ALA A 72 6.63 -28.73 -3.65
CA ALA A 72 7.03 -27.41 -3.18
C ALA A 72 8.37 -26.97 -3.82
N GLY A 73 8.40 -25.77 -4.39
CA GLY A 73 9.60 -25.07 -4.86
C GLY A 73 10.24 -24.20 -3.77
N GLY A 74 9.49 -23.85 -2.73
CA GLY A 74 9.94 -23.05 -1.59
C GLY A 74 9.22 -23.44 -0.30
N THR A 75 9.44 -22.69 0.78
CA THR A 75 8.76 -22.92 2.05
C THR A 75 7.29 -22.48 1.97
N ILE A 76 6.36 -23.34 2.33
CA ILE A 76 4.91 -23.07 2.36
C ILE A 76 4.37 -23.41 3.74
N THR A 77 3.72 -22.46 4.41
CA THR A 77 3.06 -22.69 5.71
C THR A 77 1.62 -23.16 5.52
N SER A 78 1.09 -23.91 6.48
CA SER A 78 -0.34 -24.25 6.52
C SER A 78 -1.21 -22.99 6.46
N GLY A 79 -2.27 -23.01 5.65
CA GLY A 79 -3.17 -21.88 5.42
C GLY A 79 -2.64 -20.81 4.45
N ALA A 80 -1.39 -20.88 3.97
CA ALA A 80 -0.87 -19.91 3.01
C ALA A 80 -1.51 -20.08 1.63
N GLY A 81 -1.70 -18.95 0.93
CA GLY A 81 -1.99 -18.96 -0.50
C GLY A 81 -0.81 -19.52 -1.28
N VAL A 82 -1.09 -20.32 -2.30
CA VAL A 82 -0.08 -21.02 -3.10
C VAL A 82 -0.08 -20.50 -4.53
N ALA A 83 1.10 -20.23 -5.07
CA ALA A 83 1.34 -19.85 -6.46
C ALA A 83 2.31 -20.82 -7.15
N SER A 84 2.41 -20.75 -8.47
CA SER A 84 3.44 -21.46 -9.24
C SER A 84 4.76 -20.66 -9.32
N ASP A 85 5.89 -21.34 -9.28
CA ASP A 85 7.20 -20.78 -9.64
C ASP A 85 7.52 -20.96 -11.14
N ALA A 86 8.68 -20.47 -11.59
CA ALA A 86 9.12 -20.58 -12.99
C ALA A 86 9.33 -22.03 -13.48
N ALA A 87 9.41 -22.99 -12.56
CA ALA A 87 9.54 -24.41 -12.87
C ALA A 87 8.21 -25.17 -12.77
N GLY A 88 7.10 -24.49 -12.43
CA GLY A 88 5.78 -25.09 -12.19
C GLY A 88 5.64 -25.74 -10.82
N LYS A 89 6.50 -25.44 -9.84
CA LYS A 89 6.38 -25.94 -8.46
C LYS A 89 5.57 -24.98 -7.60
N ALA A 90 5.09 -25.47 -6.46
CA ALA A 90 4.33 -24.68 -5.51
C ALA A 90 5.23 -23.81 -4.64
N VAL A 91 4.92 -22.53 -4.54
CA VAL A 91 5.56 -21.58 -3.63
C VAL A 91 4.49 -20.81 -2.87
N ALA A 92 4.84 -20.24 -1.72
CA ALA A 92 3.97 -19.28 -1.05
C ALA A 92 3.69 -18.11 -2.00
N ALA A 93 2.43 -17.75 -2.17
CA ALA A 93 2.04 -16.65 -3.04
C ALA A 93 2.54 -15.32 -2.46
N THR A 94 3.16 -14.51 -3.30
CA THR A 94 3.66 -13.18 -2.96
C THR A 94 3.33 -12.20 -4.08
N GLY A 95 3.09 -10.93 -3.75
CA GLY A 95 2.89 -9.87 -4.75
C GLY A 95 1.64 -10.09 -5.60
N SER A 96 1.76 -9.87 -6.92
CA SER A 96 0.67 -9.98 -7.91
C SER A 96 0.43 -11.40 -8.44
N ALA A 97 1.02 -12.42 -7.81
CA ALA A 97 0.87 -13.80 -8.26
C ALA A 97 -0.59 -14.27 -8.18
N PHE A 98 -1.03 -15.03 -9.18
CA PHE A 98 -2.32 -15.73 -9.10
C PHE A 98 -2.27 -16.81 -8.01
N VAL A 99 -3.20 -16.74 -7.06
CA VAL A 99 -3.35 -17.79 -6.05
C VAL A 99 -4.14 -18.95 -6.66
N VAL A 100 -3.47 -20.09 -6.71
CA VAL A 100 -3.96 -21.35 -7.27
C VAL A 100 -4.76 -22.13 -6.21
N GLY A 101 -4.47 -21.92 -4.94
CA GLY A 101 -5.12 -22.62 -3.84
C GLY A 101 -4.58 -22.25 -2.47
N ILE A 102 -5.06 -22.97 -1.45
CA ILE A 102 -4.64 -22.81 -0.05
C ILE A 102 -3.92 -24.08 0.41
N CYS A 103 -2.77 -23.94 1.08
CA CYS A 103 -2.07 -25.08 1.66
C CYS A 103 -2.86 -25.65 2.85
N VAL A 104 -3.24 -26.93 2.78
CA VAL A 104 -3.95 -27.66 3.84
C VAL A 104 -3.06 -28.71 4.55
N SER A 105 -1.75 -28.67 4.26
CA SER A 105 -0.78 -29.54 4.93
C SER A 105 -0.72 -29.24 6.44
N LEU A 106 -0.50 -30.28 7.23
CA LEU A 106 -0.32 -30.15 8.67
C LEU A 106 1.12 -29.69 8.95
N GLY A 107 1.34 -28.38 9.01
CA GLY A 107 2.62 -27.76 9.32
C GLY A 107 3.28 -27.05 8.13
N THR A 108 4.56 -26.69 8.31
CA THR A 108 5.38 -26.03 7.28
C THR A 108 6.00 -27.07 6.37
N VAL A 109 5.84 -26.90 5.06
CA VAL A 109 6.42 -27.76 4.01
C VAL A 109 7.65 -27.07 3.42
N ALA A 110 8.77 -27.77 3.34
CA ALA A 110 10.01 -27.23 2.80
C ALA A 110 10.12 -27.45 1.28
N SER A 111 11.07 -26.75 0.63
CA SER A 111 11.37 -26.97 -0.80
C SER A 111 11.76 -28.42 -1.06
N GLY A 112 11.19 -29.02 -2.12
CA GLY A 112 11.39 -30.42 -2.50
C GLY A 112 10.45 -31.41 -1.81
N GLU A 113 9.63 -30.96 -0.85
CA GLU A 113 8.61 -31.80 -0.20
C GLU A 113 7.24 -31.69 -0.90
N TYR A 114 6.32 -32.57 -0.54
CA TYR A 114 4.96 -32.56 -1.07
C TYR A 114 4.01 -31.80 -0.14
N ALA A 115 3.33 -30.80 -0.70
CA ALA A 115 2.25 -30.09 -0.02
C ALA A 115 0.88 -30.59 -0.51
N ALA A 116 -0.08 -30.67 0.41
CA ALA A 116 -1.49 -30.78 0.09
C ALA A 116 -2.08 -29.38 -0.09
N VAL A 117 -2.66 -29.09 -1.25
CA VAL A 117 -3.19 -27.78 -1.61
C VAL A 117 -4.63 -27.91 -2.08
N LEU A 118 -5.55 -27.23 -1.39
CA LEU A 118 -6.94 -27.10 -1.83
C LEU A 118 -6.97 -26.17 -3.06
N LEU A 119 -7.23 -26.76 -4.23
CA LEU A 119 -7.38 -26.02 -5.48
C LEU A 119 -8.65 -25.18 -5.45
N THR A 120 -8.49 -23.87 -5.61
CA THR A 120 -9.58 -22.93 -5.81
C THR A 120 -9.54 -22.44 -7.25
N PRO A 121 -10.68 -22.06 -7.88
CA PRO A 121 -10.65 -21.49 -9.22
C PRO A 121 -9.62 -20.36 -9.25
N SER A 122 -8.55 -20.52 -10.03
CA SER A 122 -7.46 -19.55 -10.10
C SER A 122 -8.01 -18.26 -10.71
N GLY A 123 -8.43 -17.35 -9.86
CA GLY A 123 -9.16 -16.13 -10.21
C GLY A 123 -8.94 -15.02 -9.21
N ALA A 124 -8.56 -15.35 -7.98
CA ALA A 124 -7.94 -14.42 -7.06
C ALA A 124 -6.44 -14.32 -7.42
N VAL A 125 -6.01 -13.19 -7.99
CA VAL A 125 -4.71 -12.62 -7.55
C VAL A 125 -4.75 -12.67 -6.03
N GLY A 126 -3.67 -13.10 -5.37
CA GLY A 126 -3.69 -13.31 -3.91
C GLY A 126 -4.40 -12.17 -3.19
N GLN A 127 -5.65 -12.42 -2.85
CA GLN A 127 -6.48 -11.52 -2.07
C GLN A 127 -6.49 -12.17 -0.71
N ALA A 128 -5.46 -11.83 0.07
CA ALA A 128 -5.31 -12.24 1.44
C ALA A 128 -5.26 -10.97 2.27
N GLY A 129 -6.43 -10.34 2.48
CA GLY A 129 -6.63 -9.32 3.51
C GLY A 129 -5.62 -8.16 3.49
N ASP A 130 -5.31 -7.67 2.28
CA ASP A 130 -4.10 -6.99 1.82
C ASP A 130 -3.62 -5.80 2.68
N VAL A 131 -2.98 -6.13 3.80
CA VAL A 131 -2.21 -5.22 4.64
C VAL A 131 -0.74 -5.67 4.60
N GLU A 132 0.15 -4.76 4.24
CA GLU A 132 1.60 -4.91 4.48
C GLU A 132 2.02 -3.99 5.61
N THR A 133 3.03 -4.37 6.39
CA THR A 133 3.65 -3.50 7.41
C THR A 133 5.11 -3.30 7.05
N ILE A 134 5.52 -2.04 6.90
CA ILE A 134 6.87 -1.66 6.48
C ILE A 134 7.50 -0.79 7.57
N ALA A 135 8.64 -1.22 8.10
CA ALA A 135 9.38 -0.52 9.15
C ALA A 135 10.69 0.11 8.64
N ASP A 136 11.34 -0.52 7.67
CA ASP A 136 12.61 -0.07 7.12
C ASP A 136 12.44 0.67 5.79
N ALA A 137 13.46 1.44 5.40
CA ALA A 137 13.48 2.14 4.11
C ALA A 137 13.33 1.14 2.96
N GLY A 138 12.51 1.48 1.97
CA GLY A 138 12.31 0.60 0.83
C GLY A 138 11.01 0.81 0.06
N ALA A 139 10.77 -0.07 -0.90
CA ALA A 139 9.61 0.00 -1.77
C ALA A 139 8.35 -0.51 -1.05
N LEU A 140 7.24 0.22 -1.23
CA LEU A 140 5.90 -0.23 -0.90
C LEU A 140 5.35 -1.06 -2.06
N ASN A 141 4.57 -2.10 -1.77
CA ASN A 141 3.99 -2.93 -2.82
C ASN A 141 2.69 -2.29 -3.35
N PRO A 142 2.65 -1.79 -4.59
CA PRO A 142 1.44 -1.15 -5.12
C PRO A 142 0.26 -2.13 -5.22
N GLY A 143 0.53 -3.44 -5.36
CA GLY A 143 -0.51 -4.48 -5.42
C GLY A 143 -1.21 -4.75 -4.09
N ILE A 144 -0.69 -4.26 -2.98
CA ILE A 144 -1.30 -4.38 -1.65
C ILE A 144 -2.15 -3.13 -1.39
N LEU A 145 -3.44 -3.32 -1.07
CA LEU A 145 -4.36 -2.20 -0.87
C LEU A 145 -3.93 -1.30 0.29
N THR A 146 -3.50 -1.86 1.43
CA THR A 146 -3.16 -1.07 2.63
C THR A 146 -1.72 -1.30 3.07
N THR A 147 -0.97 -0.23 3.31
CA THR A 147 0.34 -0.26 3.96
C THR A 147 0.24 0.39 5.32
N PHE A 148 0.69 -0.31 6.35
CA PHE A 148 1.01 0.28 7.64
C PHE A 148 2.49 0.62 7.71
N LEU A 149 2.79 1.90 7.90
CA LEU A 149 4.15 2.37 8.13
C LEU A 149 4.46 2.37 9.61
N SER A 150 5.67 1.91 9.92
CA SER A 150 6.34 2.14 11.18
C SER A 150 7.52 3.06 10.94
N VAL A 151 7.29 4.35 11.15
CA VAL A 151 8.29 5.40 10.93
C VAL A 151 9.14 5.53 12.20
N THR A 152 10.31 4.88 12.20
CA THR A 152 11.30 5.04 13.28
C THR A 152 12.60 5.61 12.73
N GLY A 153 12.91 6.86 13.11
CA GLY A 153 14.04 7.59 12.53
C GLY A 153 13.75 8.08 11.10
N THR A 154 14.81 8.49 10.39
CA THR A 154 14.68 8.96 9.01
C THR A 154 14.63 7.79 8.06
N VAL A 155 13.48 7.61 7.41
CA VAL A 155 13.22 6.47 6.54
C VAL A 155 12.66 6.98 5.22
N ALA A 156 13.18 6.47 4.11
CA ALA A 156 12.68 6.79 2.78
C ALA A 156 11.94 5.58 2.19
N TYR A 157 10.70 5.78 1.78
CA TYR A 157 9.86 4.80 1.12
C TYR A 157 9.57 5.23 -0.31
N THR A 158 9.42 4.27 -1.21
CA THR A 158 9.01 4.54 -2.59
C THR A 158 7.75 3.75 -2.94
N LEU A 159 6.76 4.39 -3.55
CA LEU A 159 5.61 3.71 -4.13
C LEU A 159 5.78 3.64 -5.65
N ALA A 160 5.90 2.42 -6.16
CA ALA A 160 5.97 2.17 -7.60
C ALA A 160 4.63 2.44 -8.29
N ASP A 161 4.66 2.44 -9.63
CA ASP A 161 3.49 2.71 -10.46
C ASP A 161 2.38 1.68 -10.27
N GLY A 162 1.15 2.14 -10.44
CA GLY A 162 -0.01 1.26 -10.52
C GLY A 162 0.01 0.44 -11.82
N SER A 163 -0.52 -0.77 -11.75
CA SER A 163 -0.61 -1.69 -12.88
C SER A 163 -1.88 -1.50 -13.73
N TYR A 164 -2.91 -0.85 -13.18
CA TYR A 164 -4.16 -0.60 -13.88
C TYR A 164 -4.89 0.64 -13.33
N VAL A 165 -5.56 1.38 -14.20
CA VAL A 165 -6.36 2.56 -13.83
C VAL A 165 -7.48 2.15 -12.87
N GLY A 166 -7.66 2.93 -11.80
CA GLY A 166 -8.60 2.65 -10.71
C GLY A 166 -8.02 1.81 -9.58
N GLN A 167 -6.76 1.35 -9.67
CA GLN A 167 -6.08 0.70 -8.56
C GLN A 167 -6.00 1.65 -7.35
N ARG A 168 -6.38 1.17 -6.16
CA ARG A 168 -6.35 1.96 -4.92
C ARG A 168 -5.18 1.56 -4.04
N LYS A 169 -4.65 2.53 -3.32
CA LYS A 169 -3.62 2.34 -2.29
C LYS A 169 -3.93 3.20 -1.08
N ARG A 170 -3.93 2.62 0.11
CA ARG A 170 -3.98 3.30 1.39
C ARG A 170 -2.63 3.15 2.07
N ILE A 171 -2.09 4.24 2.60
CA ILE A 171 -0.85 4.26 3.37
C ILE A 171 -1.14 4.95 4.69
N GLU A 172 -0.91 4.27 5.80
CA GLU A 172 -1.24 4.77 7.14
C GLU A 172 -0.07 4.58 8.09
N CYS A 173 0.31 5.64 8.80
CA CYS A 173 1.33 5.57 9.84
C CYS A 173 0.72 5.02 11.13
N THR A 174 1.17 3.85 11.57
CA THR A 174 0.67 3.17 12.78
C THR A 174 1.64 3.22 13.94
N VAL A 175 2.92 3.44 13.63
CA VAL A 175 3.98 3.68 14.62
C VAL A 175 4.79 4.87 14.14
N ALA A 176 4.95 5.86 15.02
CA ALA A 176 5.82 7.00 14.77
C ALA A 176 6.71 7.21 16.00
N ALA A 177 8.01 7.18 15.79
CA ALA A 177 9.00 7.54 16.78
C ALA A 177 10.19 8.22 16.08
N SER A 178 10.65 9.36 16.61
CA SER A 178 11.85 10.12 16.19
C SER A 178 11.65 11.25 15.16
N ILE A 179 12.66 12.12 15.16
CA ILE A 179 12.89 13.22 14.21
C ILE A 179 14.34 13.03 13.72
N PRO A 180 14.64 13.05 12.40
CA PRO A 180 13.76 13.37 11.25
C PRO A 180 12.85 12.20 10.78
N ALA A 181 11.78 12.53 10.06
CA ALA A 181 10.60 11.69 9.78
C ALA A 181 10.70 10.76 8.54
N GLY A 182 9.61 10.04 8.25
CA GLY A 182 9.51 9.07 7.15
C GLY A 182 8.85 9.65 5.90
N THR A 183 9.52 9.58 4.76
CA THR A 183 9.03 10.16 3.50
C THR A 183 8.61 9.07 2.54
N VAL A 184 7.37 9.13 2.06
CA VAL A 184 6.88 8.31 0.94
C VAL A 184 6.98 9.12 -0.34
N THR A 185 7.82 8.68 -1.26
CA THR A 185 7.93 9.25 -2.61
C THR A 185 7.12 8.42 -3.59
N LEU A 186 6.22 9.06 -4.33
CA LEU A 186 5.47 8.46 -5.43
C LEU A 186 6.35 8.47 -6.68
N ASN A 187 6.50 7.33 -7.35
CA ASN A 187 7.28 7.27 -8.58
C ASN A 187 6.65 8.17 -9.67
N ASP A 188 5.36 7.98 -9.91
CA ASP A 188 4.55 8.85 -10.74
C ASP A 188 3.36 9.40 -9.92
N ALA A 189 3.37 10.69 -9.65
CA ALA A 189 2.21 11.42 -9.15
C ALA A 189 1.41 11.99 -10.35
N ALA A 190 0.08 12.00 -10.26
CA ALA A 190 -0.73 12.61 -11.30
C ALA A 190 -0.43 14.12 -11.39
N THR A 191 -0.64 14.73 -12.56
CA THR A 191 -0.31 16.13 -12.80
C THR A 191 -0.94 17.06 -11.75
N GLY A 192 -0.10 17.81 -11.05
CA GLY A 192 -0.50 18.76 -10.01
C GLY A 192 -0.51 18.18 -8.59
N GLU A 193 -0.38 16.87 -8.43
CA GLU A 193 -0.34 16.22 -7.12
C GLU A 193 1.08 16.24 -6.52
N PRO A 194 1.21 16.25 -5.18
CA PRO A 194 2.51 16.12 -4.52
C PRO A 194 3.21 14.78 -4.83
N THR A 195 4.51 14.86 -5.14
CA THR A 195 5.34 13.68 -5.42
C THR A 195 5.90 13.01 -4.17
N ALA A 196 5.86 13.69 -3.02
CA ALA A 196 6.39 13.18 -1.77
C ALA A 196 5.53 13.61 -0.57
N TRP A 197 5.41 12.71 0.40
CA TRP A 197 4.58 12.87 1.58
C TRP A 197 5.35 12.48 2.84
N VAL A 198 5.32 13.33 3.87
CA VAL A 198 6.09 13.13 5.10
C VAL A 198 5.18 12.65 6.22
N PHE A 199 5.35 11.40 6.63
CA PHE A 199 4.69 10.82 7.79
C PHE A 199 5.57 10.99 9.04
N ASN A 200 5.08 11.71 10.04
CA ASN A 200 5.79 12.00 11.29
C ASN A 200 4.97 11.70 12.56
N ALA A 201 3.70 11.31 12.42
CA ALA A 201 2.83 10.99 13.55
C ALA A 201 1.91 9.80 13.25
N VAL A 202 1.51 9.10 14.32
CA VAL A 202 0.54 8.00 14.24
C VAL A 202 -0.83 8.53 13.83
N GLY A 203 -1.52 7.80 12.95
CA GLY A 203 -2.87 8.10 12.48
C GLY A 203 -2.94 8.88 11.16
N GLN A 204 -1.80 9.39 10.69
CA GLN A 204 -1.68 10.05 9.38
C GLN A 204 -1.94 9.03 8.26
N MET A 205 -2.70 9.42 7.24
CA MET A 205 -3.06 8.51 6.15
C MET A 205 -3.27 9.20 4.81
N LEU A 206 -2.90 8.50 3.74
CA LEU A 206 -3.22 8.84 2.35
C LEU A 206 -4.04 7.72 1.70
N GLU A 207 -5.11 8.08 0.99
CA GLU A 207 -5.74 7.21 0.00
C GLU A 207 -5.45 7.74 -1.40
N LEU A 208 -4.85 6.88 -2.21
CA LEU A 208 -4.43 7.16 -3.58
C LEU A 208 -5.22 6.27 -4.55
N MET A 209 -5.41 6.77 -5.76
CA MET A 209 -5.93 6.01 -6.89
C MET A 209 -5.02 6.19 -8.10
N TRP A 210 -4.63 5.09 -8.73
CA TRP A 210 -3.87 5.13 -9.98
C TRP A 210 -4.77 5.60 -11.12
N MET A 211 -4.36 6.67 -11.80
CA MET A 211 -5.02 7.22 -12.97
C MET A 211 -4.15 7.03 -14.21
N THR A 212 -4.67 7.37 -15.39
CA THR A 212 -3.87 7.45 -16.61
C THR A 212 -2.91 8.64 -16.49
N GLY A 213 -1.73 8.42 -15.89
CA GLY A 213 -0.71 9.46 -15.69
C GLY A 213 -0.20 9.65 -14.26
N GLY A 214 -0.51 8.73 -13.33
CA GLY A 214 0.09 8.73 -11.99
C GLY A 214 -0.89 8.47 -10.85
N TRP A 215 -0.37 8.42 -9.64
CA TRP A 215 -1.13 8.35 -8.40
C TRP A 215 -1.83 9.69 -8.13
N LYS A 216 -3.15 9.65 -8.01
CA LYS A 216 -3.99 10.77 -7.60
C LYS A 216 -4.39 10.63 -6.14
N LEU A 217 -4.28 11.70 -5.35
CA LEU A 217 -4.82 11.73 -4.00
C LEU A 217 -6.35 11.77 -4.03
N MET A 218 -6.96 10.94 -3.20
CA MET A 218 -8.40 10.85 -3.03
C MET A 218 -8.84 11.36 -1.66
N THR A 219 -8.02 11.10 -0.65
CA THR A 219 -8.32 11.47 0.74
C THR A 219 -7.02 11.55 1.50
N VAL A 220 -6.94 12.55 2.37
CA VAL A 220 -5.94 12.62 3.43
C VAL A 220 -6.63 12.50 4.79
N ARG A 221 -5.91 12.00 5.78
CA ARG A 221 -6.25 12.16 7.18
C ARG A 221 -5.04 12.77 7.88
N GLU A 222 -5.21 14.01 8.35
CA GLU A 222 -4.20 14.64 9.20
C GLU A 222 -4.27 14.07 10.61
N ALA A 223 -3.11 13.98 11.26
CA ALA A 223 -3.01 13.63 12.66
C ALA A 223 -1.71 14.17 13.27
N GLY A 224 -1.68 14.18 14.60
CA GLY A 224 -0.48 14.49 15.35
C GLY A 224 -0.12 15.97 15.39
N THR A 225 1.06 16.22 15.95
CA THR A 225 1.59 17.53 16.24
C THR A 225 3.06 17.57 15.89
N ASP A 226 3.53 18.69 15.36
CA ASP A 226 4.96 18.94 15.15
C ASP A 226 5.37 20.33 15.65
N THR A 227 6.68 20.57 15.63
CA THR A 227 7.30 21.87 15.92
C THR A 227 8.17 22.23 14.72
N PRO A 228 7.59 22.81 13.64
CA PRO A 228 8.31 23.07 12.41
C PRO A 228 9.41 24.12 12.67
N ALA A 229 10.53 24.01 11.94
CA ALA A 229 11.58 25.00 12.02
C ALA A 229 11.05 26.38 11.55
N ALA A 230 11.61 27.46 12.08
CA ALA A 230 11.32 28.81 11.60
C ALA A 230 11.50 28.92 10.09
N ALA A 231 10.59 29.65 9.44
CA ALA A 231 10.57 29.88 7.99
C ALA A 231 10.57 28.61 7.10
N SER A 232 9.94 27.53 7.57
CA SER A 232 9.83 26.27 6.82
C SER A 232 8.47 26.08 6.15
N THR A 233 8.42 25.21 5.13
CA THR A 233 7.16 24.74 4.56
C THR A 233 6.51 23.72 5.50
N LEU A 234 5.24 23.94 5.79
CA LEU A 234 4.46 23.13 6.73
C LEU A 234 4.04 21.80 6.11
N ASN A 235 3.95 20.78 6.95
CA ASN A 235 3.57 19.43 6.53
C ASN A 235 2.04 19.25 6.58
N LEU A 236 1.40 19.10 5.42
CA LEU A 236 -0.05 18.89 5.29
C LEU A 236 -0.60 17.65 6.01
N LEU A 237 0.23 16.67 6.36
CA LEU A 237 -0.22 15.49 7.12
C LEU A 237 -0.31 15.75 8.63
N VAL A 238 0.32 16.80 9.14
CA VAL A 238 0.22 17.18 10.54
C VAL A 238 -1.09 17.94 10.74
N ARG A 239 -1.77 17.73 11.86
CA ARG A 239 -3.02 18.47 12.17
C ARG A 239 -2.75 19.75 12.95
N THR A 240 -1.72 19.75 13.77
CA THR A 240 -1.41 20.87 14.67
C THR A 240 0.08 21.19 14.62
N HIS A 241 0.41 22.39 14.18
CA HIS A 241 1.75 22.93 14.20
C HIS A 241 1.94 23.80 15.43
N ILE A 242 2.92 23.48 16.26
CA ILE A 242 3.34 24.31 17.38
C ILE A 242 4.54 25.14 16.92
N ILE A 243 4.30 26.42 16.65
CA ILE A 243 5.32 27.34 16.15
C ILE A 243 5.98 28.11 17.29
N ALA A 244 7.24 28.47 17.07
CA ALA A 244 8.04 29.30 17.96
C ALA A 244 8.47 30.53 17.16
N ILE A 245 8.02 31.71 17.58
CA ILE A 245 8.35 32.97 16.92
C ILE A 245 9.53 33.59 17.65
N ASP A 246 10.69 33.64 16.99
CA ASP A 246 11.95 34.24 17.48
C ASP A 246 12.46 35.40 16.60
N GLY A 247 11.63 35.84 15.64
CA GLY A 247 11.89 37.01 14.81
C GLY A 247 10.84 37.21 13.72
N THR A 248 11.29 37.65 12.54
CA THR A 248 10.44 37.78 11.34
C THR A 248 10.31 36.41 10.67
N ASP A 249 9.66 35.48 11.34
CA ASP A 249 9.49 34.11 10.86
C ASP A 249 8.27 34.01 9.96
N ASP A 250 8.41 33.35 8.81
CA ASP A 250 7.32 33.16 7.84
C ASP A 250 7.19 31.69 7.42
N TRP A 251 6.22 30.99 7.99
CA TRP A 251 5.93 29.61 7.62
C TRP A 251 5.07 29.56 6.37
N ILE A 252 5.35 28.63 5.47
CA ILE A 252 4.59 28.49 4.22
C ILE A 252 3.60 27.34 4.40
N LEU A 253 2.31 27.65 4.40
CA LEU A 253 1.24 26.66 4.33
C LEU A 253 0.94 26.35 2.85
N PRO A 254 1.21 25.12 2.36
CA PRO A 254 0.83 24.74 1.01
C PRO A 254 -0.69 24.79 0.80
N SER A 255 -1.12 24.80 -0.47
CA SER A 255 -2.53 24.54 -0.80
C SER A 255 -2.96 23.19 -0.24
N GLY A 256 -4.20 23.09 0.24
CA GLY A 256 -4.77 21.79 0.58
C GLY A 256 -5.03 20.97 -0.69
N GLU A 257 -5.04 19.65 -0.55
CA GLU A 257 -5.21 18.72 -1.68
C GLU A 257 -6.67 18.24 -1.80
N VAL A 258 -7.37 18.14 -0.67
CA VAL A 258 -8.75 17.65 -0.57
C VAL A 258 -9.62 18.62 0.25
N PRO A 259 -10.80 19.02 -0.25
CA PRO A 259 -11.73 19.84 0.53
C PRO A 259 -12.06 19.21 1.89
N GLY A 260 -12.03 20.02 2.94
CA GLY A 260 -12.25 19.60 4.33
C GLY A 260 -10.96 19.34 5.12
N GLU A 261 -9.80 19.37 4.48
CA GLU A 261 -8.51 19.39 5.18
C GLU A 261 -8.46 20.51 6.20
N THR A 262 -7.91 20.26 7.39
CA THR A 262 -7.87 21.19 8.51
C THR A 262 -6.47 21.29 9.10
N GLN A 263 -6.00 22.53 9.25
CA GLN A 263 -4.70 22.83 9.84
C GLN A 263 -4.87 23.76 11.04
N SER A 264 -4.15 23.48 12.12
CA SER A 264 -4.14 24.31 13.32
C SER A 264 -2.73 24.78 13.64
N PHE A 265 -2.62 26.03 14.09
CA PHE A 265 -1.35 26.68 14.43
C PHE A 265 -1.45 27.24 15.83
N ILE A 266 -0.46 26.91 16.68
CA ILE A 266 -0.40 27.38 18.05
C ILE A 266 0.97 28.00 18.29
N VAL A 267 0.99 29.25 18.73
CA VAL A 267 2.23 29.92 19.14
C VAL A 267 2.63 29.45 20.54
N SER A 268 3.79 28.80 20.65
CA SER A 268 4.36 28.35 21.92
C SER A 268 5.29 29.37 22.57
N THR A 269 5.99 30.15 21.75
CA THR A 269 6.88 31.24 22.17
C THR A 269 6.72 32.41 21.21
N ALA A 270 6.79 33.63 21.72
CA ALA A 270 6.75 34.84 20.91
C ALA A 270 7.67 35.92 21.47
N ASP A 271 8.49 36.50 20.60
CA ASP A 271 9.32 37.66 20.92
C ASP A 271 8.57 39.01 20.77
N ASN A 272 7.25 38.95 20.56
CA ASN A 272 6.26 40.04 20.45
C ASN A 272 6.50 41.05 19.30
N ILE A 273 7.74 41.28 18.86
CA ILE A 273 8.09 42.15 17.72
C ILE A 273 9.39 41.65 17.05
N PRO A 274 9.39 41.38 15.74
CA PRO A 274 8.25 41.42 14.81
C PRO A 274 7.30 40.22 14.96
N ALA A 275 6.10 40.33 14.40
CA ALA A 275 5.12 39.24 14.37
C ALA A 275 5.59 38.14 13.40
N GLY A 276 5.25 36.89 13.72
CA GLY A 276 5.40 35.78 12.79
C GLY A 276 4.21 35.71 11.84
N THR A 277 4.45 35.19 10.64
CA THR A 277 3.43 35.00 9.61
C THR A 277 3.32 33.54 9.20
N ILE A 278 2.12 33.15 8.79
CA ILE A 278 1.91 31.92 8.02
C ILE A 278 1.38 32.34 6.66
N SER A 279 2.25 32.32 5.65
CA SER A 279 1.91 32.61 4.26
C SER A 279 1.12 31.47 3.63
N GLY A 280 0.12 31.80 2.82
CA GLY A 280 -0.74 30.83 2.15
C GLY A 280 -1.81 31.47 1.28
N LEU A 281 -2.78 30.66 0.84
CA LEU A 281 -3.96 31.15 0.13
C LEU A 281 -5.13 31.19 1.09
N PHE A 282 -5.48 32.36 1.63
CA PHE A 282 -6.56 32.49 2.61
C PHE A 282 -7.76 33.24 2.04
N TYR A 283 -8.89 33.07 2.70
CA TYR A 283 -9.92 34.09 2.75
C TYR A 283 -9.61 35.06 3.89
N ASP A 284 -9.79 36.35 3.66
CA ASP A 284 -9.65 37.36 4.73
C ASP A 284 -10.86 37.30 5.71
N GLU A 285 -10.87 38.20 6.71
CA GLU A 285 -11.95 38.24 7.70
C GLU A 285 -13.30 38.71 7.14
N ASP A 286 -13.34 39.34 5.98
CA ASP A 286 -14.58 39.75 5.32
C ASP A 286 -15.12 38.69 4.33
N GLY A 287 -14.31 37.66 4.07
CA GLY A 287 -14.60 36.55 3.17
C GLY A 287 -14.12 36.80 1.73
N SER A 288 -13.33 37.85 1.48
CA SER A 288 -12.70 38.10 0.18
C SER A 288 -11.55 37.15 -0.08
N ALA A 289 -11.28 36.94 -1.36
CA ALA A 289 -10.21 36.10 -1.86
C ALA A 289 -8.91 36.91 -2.01
N ASP A 290 -8.55 37.71 -1.01
CA ASP A 290 -7.35 38.56 -1.04
C ASP A 290 -6.37 38.29 0.12
N GLY A 291 -6.78 37.51 1.14
CA GLY A 291 -5.91 37.17 2.27
C GLY A 291 -4.70 36.30 1.87
N VAL A 292 -3.51 36.70 2.33
CA VAL A 292 -2.23 36.06 1.99
C VAL A 292 -1.51 35.52 3.21
N ASP A 293 -1.66 36.14 4.39
CA ASP A 293 -0.93 35.72 5.59
C ASP A 293 -1.86 35.61 6.80
N LEU A 294 -1.59 34.64 7.67
CA LEU A 294 -2.03 34.70 9.07
C LEU A 294 -0.94 35.37 9.89
N VAL A 295 -1.28 36.44 10.62
CA VAL A 295 -0.33 37.20 11.44
C VAL A 295 -0.54 36.83 12.92
N MET A 296 0.51 36.30 13.55
CA MET A 296 0.50 35.84 14.95
C MET A 296 1.64 36.51 15.73
N ASN A 297 1.41 36.94 16.96
CA ASN A 297 2.37 37.77 17.70
C ASN A 297 2.46 37.53 19.21
N ALA A 298 1.62 36.66 19.78
CA ALA A 298 1.63 36.37 21.21
C ALA A 298 1.55 34.87 21.49
N ILE A 299 2.06 34.48 22.66
CA ILE A 299 1.96 33.10 23.15
C ILE A 299 0.47 32.74 23.28
N ALA A 300 0.13 31.54 22.85
CA ALA A 300 -1.23 31.00 22.78
C ALA A 300 -2.15 31.63 21.72
N ASP A 301 -1.62 32.46 20.82
CA ASP A 301 -2.31 32.75 19.57
C ASP A 301 -2.60 31.43 18.84
N LEU A 302 -3.83 31.33 18.33
CA LEU A 302 -4.35 30.12 17.70
C LEU A 302 -5.07 30.51 16.42
N ALA A 303 -4.74 29.78 15.35
CA ALA A 303 -5.51 29.78 14.12
C ALA A 303 -5.85 28.35 13.73
N THR A 304 -7.09 28.11 13.33
CA THR A 304 -7.52 26.88 12.68
C THR A 304 -8.17 27.26 11.36
N VAL A 305 -7.67 26.63 10.30
CA VAL A 305 -8.12 26.85 8.92
C VAL A 305 -8.59 25.55 8.32
N GLN A 306 -9.55 25.64 7.39
CA GLN A 306 -10.06 24.51 6.65
C GLN A 306 -9.99 24.78 5.14
N TRP A 307 -9.48 23.83 4.36
CA TRP A 307 -9.43 23.93 2.91
C TRP A 307 -10.82 23.74 2.30
N ASP A 308 -11.26 24.63 1.41
CA ASP A 308 -12.53 24.51 0.70
C ASP A 308 -12.41 23.88 -0.69
N GLY A 309 -11.17 23.65 -1.16
CA GLY A 309 -10.85 23.21 -2.52
C GLY A 309 -10.10 24.25 -3.36
N LEU A 310 -10.06 25.51 -2.91
CA LEU A 310 -9.38 26.62 -3.58
C LEU A 310 -8.52 27.44 -2.63
N ARG A 311 -8.99 27.65 -1.40
CA ARG A 311 -8.35 28.48 -0.37
C ARG A 311 -8.61 27.95 1.04
N TRP A 312 -7.77 28.37 1.96
CA TRP A 312 -7.92 28.12 3.38
C TRP A 312 -8.92 29.12 3.99
N VAL A 313 -10.00 28.59 4.54
CA VAL A 313 -11.02 29.34 5.27
C VAL A 313 -10.65 29.35 6.76
N PRO A 314 -10.45 30.52 7.39
CA PRO A 314 -10.33 30.59 8.84
C PRO A 314 -11.63 30.14 9.52
N ILE A 315 -11.57 29.07 10.31
CA ILE A 315 -12.72 28.56 11.07
C ILE A 315 -12.63 28.88 12.56
N GLN A 316 -11.42 29.19 13.06
CA GLN A 316 -11.20 29.71 14.39
C GLN A 316 -9.95 30.60 14.40
N LEU A 317 -10.07 31.80 14.94
CA LEU A 317 -8.94 32.70 15.19
C LEU A 317 -9.01 33.17 16.65
N THR A 318 -7.88 33.16 17.35
CA THR A 318 -7.74 33.70 18.70
C THR A 318 -6.52 34.60 18.72
N SER A 319 -6.75 35.91 18.77
CA SER A 319 -5.70 36.95 18.70
C SER A 319 -4.85 36.94 17.42
N VAL A 320 -5.34 36.29 16.35
CA VAL A 320 -4.72 36.23 15.03
C VAL A 320 -5.54 37.06 14.04
N THR A 321 -4.88 37.71 13.10
CA THR A 321 -5.51 38.39 11.96
C THR A 321 -5.08 37.74 10.65
N VAL A 322 -5.94 37.79 9.65
CA VAL A 322 -5.61 37.53 8.25
C VAL A 322 -5.24 38.88 7.61
N SER A 323 -4.16 38.94 6.85
CA SER A 323 -3.77 40.15 6.11
C SER A 323 -3.78 39.96 4.61
#